data_AF-A0A7K1WQZ7-F1
#
_entry.id   AF-A0A7K1WQZ7-F1
#
_cell.length_a   1.000
_cell.length_b   1.000
_cell.length_c   1.000
_cell.angle_alpha   90.00
_cell.angle_beta   90.00
_cell.angle_gamma   90.00
#
_symmetry.space_group_name_H-M   'P 1'
#
loop_
_entity.id
_entity.type
_entity.pdbx_description
1 polymer ?
#
loop_
_entity_poly.entity_id
_entity_poly.type
_entity_poly.pdbx_seq_one_letter_code
_entity_poly.pdbx_strand_id
1 'polypeptide(L)'
;MKTENENNANENQIIESIARLVSDIGFDGEYKNHPEYLAEIFEHLLETESGDSRSLRIKMLSCIRTSKMLAKALEPFSDEEVQKACVKMIKA
;
A
#
# COMPACT_ATOMS: atom_id res chain seq x y z
N MET A 1 -3.23 -11.45 42.94
CA MET A 1 -2.30 -11.56 41.81
C MET A 1 -3.04 -10.98 40.60
N LYS A 2 -2.79 -9.70 40.29
CA LYS A 2 -3.13 -9.09 39.00
C LYS A 2 -1.83 -9.22 38.18
N THR A 3 -1.83 -9.54 36.90
CA THR A 3 -2.44 -8.71 35.85
C THR A 3 -2.68 -9.54 34.58
N GLU A 4 -3.93 -9.59 34.13
CA GLU A 4 -4.28 -9.72 32.72
C GLU A 4 -4.19 -8.30 32.11
N ASN A 5 -3.66 -8.17 30.88
CA ASN A 5 -3.53 -6.96 30.03
C ASN A 5 -2.13 -6.33 29.92
N GLU A 6 -1.24 -6.82 29.04
CA GLU A 6 -0.12 -5.98 28.54
C GLU A 6 0.24 -6.11 27.04
N ASN A 7 -0.24 -7.09 26.26
CA ASN A 7 0.32 -7.31 24.92
C ASN A 7 -0.38 -6.64 23.72
N ASN A 8 -1.56 -6.04 23.89
CA ASN A 8 -2.36 -5.58 22.74
C ASN A 8 -1.98 -4.16 22.29
N ALA A 9 -1.40 -3.36 23.20
CA ALA A 9 -0.98 -1.98 22.90
C ALA A 9 0.31 -1.95 22.04
N ASN A 10 1.14 -2.99 22.14
CA ASN A 10 2.43 -3.06 21.47
C ASN A 10 2.30 -3.45 19.99
N GLU A 11 1.43 -4.39 19.63
CA GLU A 11 1.25 -4.78 18.23
C GLU A 11 0.73 -3.64 17.35
N ASN A 12 -0.27 -2.90 17.81
CA ASN A 12 -0.81 -1.76 17.05
C ASN A 12 0.24 -0.65 16.87
N GLN A 13 1.05 -0.39 17.90
CA GLN A 13 2.16 0.57 17.79
C GLN A 13 3.25 0.07 16.84
N ILE A 14 3.58 -1.21 16.86
CA ILE A 14 4.52 -1.83 15.93
C ILE A 14 3.99 -1.73 14.50
N ILE A 15 2.73 -2.07 14.26
CA ILE A 15 2.08 -1.97 12.95
C ILE A 15 2.05 -0.53 12.47
N GLU A 16 1.72 0.44 13.34
CA GLU A 16 1.76 1.87 12.99
C GLU A 16 3.18 2.36 12.68
N SER A 17 4.18 1.93 13.44
CA SER A 17 5.58 2.28 13.21
C SER A 17 6.11 1.68 11.92
N ILE A 18 5.71 0.45 11.58
CA ILE A 18 6.04 -0.18 10.31
C ILE A 18 5.30 0.52 9.17
N ALA A 19 4.01 0.84 9.34
CA ALA A 19 3.24 1.58 8.34
C ALA A 19 3.84 2.98 8.10
N ARG A 20 4.25 3.68 9.16
CA ARG A 20 4.98 4.95 9.07
C ARG A 20 6.35 4.78 8.43
N LEU A 21 7.10 3.74 8.75
CA LEU A 21 8.41 3.47 8.14
C LEU A 21 8.29 3.14 6.65
N VAL A 22 7.35 2.27 6.26
CA VAL A 22 7.06 1.94 4.87
C VAL A 22 6.51 3.16 4.14
N SER A 23 5.75 4.00 4.85
CA SER A 23 5.32 5.29 4.35
C SER A 23 6.52 6.22 4.10
N ASP A 24 7.34 6.49 5.10
CA ASP A 24 8.46 7.42 5.02
C ASP A 24 9.55 6.93 4.05
N ILE A 25 9.72 5.62 3.87
CA ILE A 25 10.65 5.02 2.89
C ILE A 25 10.03 4.94 1.50
N GLY A 26 8.74 4.64 1.39
CA GLY A 26 8.05 4.47 0.11
C GLY A 26 7.63 5.79 -0.54
N PHE A 27 7.38 6.83 0.25
CA PHE A 27 6.80 8.09 -0.20
C PHE A 27 7.81 9.25 -0.24
N ASP A 28 9.02 9.02 -0.74
CA ASP A 28 10.07 10.05 -0.95
C ASP A 28 9.63 11.08 -2.03
N GLY A 29 8.52 11.78 -1.80
CA GLY A 29 7.89 12.75 -2.69
C GLY A 29 7.04 12.17 -3.82
N GLU A 30 7.20 10.89 -4.21
CA GLU A 30 6.58 10.31 -5.41
C GLU A 30 5.22 9.61 -5.14
N TYR A 31 4.31 10.27 -4.44
CA TYR A 31 3.01 9.71 -4.05
C TYR A 31 2.15 9.26 -5.25
N LYS A 32 2.26 9.94 -6.39
CA LYS A 32 1.56 9.58 -7.62
C LYS A 32 2.12 8.36 -8.34
N ASN A 33 3.38 8.00 -8.11
CA ASN A 33 4.03 6.85 -8.73
C ASN A 33 3.82 5.57 -7.92
N HIS A 34 3.37 5.70 -6.68
CA HIS A 34 3.09 4.56 -5.79
C HIS A 34 2.16 3.49 -6.38
N PRO A 35 1.06 3.84 -7.07
CA PRO A 35 0.25 2.84 -7.76
C PRO A 35 1.04 2.11 -8.87
N GLU A 36 2.02 2.73 -9.51
CA GLU A 36 2.88 2.04 -10.49
C GLU A 36 3.80 1.03 -9.82
N TYR A 37 4.44 1.38 -8.70
CA TYR A 37 5.25 0.41 -7.93
C TYR A 37 4.43 -0.77 -7.42
N LEU A 38 3.19 -0.55 -6.99
CA LEU A 38 2.28 -1.63 -6.62
C LEU A 38 1.96 -2.54 -7.81
N ALA A 39 1.78 -1.97 -9.01
CA ALA A 39 1.58 -2.77 -10.22
C ALA A 39 2.81 -3.63 -10.54
N GLU A 40 4.01 -3.06 -10.44
CA GLU A 40 5.29 -3.73 -10.70
C GLU A 40 5.49 -4.97 -9.82
N ILE A 41 5.16 -4.90 -8.53
CA ILE A 41 5.21 -6.06 -7.63
C ILE A 41 4.36 -7.21 -8.15
N PHE A 42 3.12 -6.93 -8.59
CA PHE A 42 2.25 -7.98 -9.12
C PHE A 42 2.70 -8.47 -10.49
N GLU A 43 3.29 -7.61 -11.32
CA GLU A 43 3.90 -8.00 -12.59
C GLU A 43 5.04 -9.00 -12.36
N HIS A 44 5.92 -8.75 -11.40
CA HIS A 44 6.96 -9.71 -11.01
C HIS A 44 6.39 -11.00 -10.41
N LEU A 45 5.37 -10.92 -9.55
CA LEU A 45 4.73 -12.12 -8.99
C LEU A 45 4.11 -13.02 -10.06
N LEU A 46 3.61 -12.43 -11.16
CA LEU A 46 3.06 -13.17 -12.29
C LEU A 46 4.11 -13.97 -13.09
N GLU A 47 5.39 -13.63 -12.95
CA GLU A 47 6.53 -14.33 -13.56
C GLU A 47 7.05 -15.48 -12.68
N THR A 48 6.57 -15.60 -11.44
CA THR A 48 6.92 -16.70 -10.52
C THR A 48 5.97 -17.89 -10.66
N GLU A 49 6.30 -19.01 -10.01
CA GLU A 49 5.42 -20.19 -9.88
C GLU A 49 4.03 -19.84 -9.31
N SER A 50 3.94 -18.81 -8.45
CA SER A 50 2.65 -18.32 -7.94
C SER A 50 1.75 -17.77 -9.06
N GLY A 51 2.34 -17.28 -10.14
CA GLY A 51 1.67 -16.77 -11.34
C GLY A 51 1.01 -17.85 -12.21
N ASP A 52 1.35 -19.13 -12.00
CA ASP A 52 0.73 -20.28 -12.70
C ASP A 52 -0.63 -20.65 -12.11
N SER A 53 -0.88 -20.27 -10.85
CA SER A 53 -2.20 -20.44 -10.23
C SER A 53 -3.21 -19.51 -10.89
N ARG A 54 -4.13 -20.08 -11.68
CA ARG A 54 -5.18 -19.33 -12.39
C ARG A 54 -5.96 -18.38 -11.47
N SER A 55 -6.27 -18.82 -10.25
CA SER A 55 -7.01 -18.00 -9.28
C SER A 55 -6.19 -16.79 -8.82
N LEU A 56 -4.91 -17.00 -8.49
CA LEU A 56 -4.01 -15.92 -8.08
C LEU A 56 -3.71 -14.98 -9.25
N ARG A 57 -3.47 -15.52 -10.44
CA ARG A 57 -3.25 -14.75 -11.67
C ARG A 57 -4.37 -13.76 -11.95
N ILE A 58 -5.63 -14.18 -11.85
CA ILE A 58 -6.79 -13.30 -12.05
C ILE A 58 -6.79 -12.15 -11.03
N LYS A 59 -6.51 -12.45 -9.76
CA LYS A 59 -6.43 -11.45 -8.70
C LYS A 59 -5.29 -10.46 -8.93
N MET A 60 -4.10 -10.94 -9.26
CA MET A 60 -2.92 -10.12 -9.57
C MET A 60 -3.19 -9.19 -10.76
N LEU A 61 -3.76 -9.71 -11.86
CA LEU A 61 -4.15 -8.90 -13.01
C LEU A 61 -5.19 -7.82 -12.67
N SER A 62 -6.15 -8.15 -11.80
CA SER A 62 -7.11 -7.17 -11.29
C SER A 62 -6.43 -6.08 -10.46
N CYS A 63 -5.48 -6.44 -9.59
CA CYS A 63 -4.70 -5.48 -8.81
C CYS A 63 -3.89 -4.54 -9.73
N ILE A 64 -3.16 -5.10 -10.71
CA ILE A 64 -2.40 -4.31 -11.71
C ILE A 64 -3.32 -3.30 -12.40
N ARG A 65 -4.49 -3.75 -12.87
CA ARG A 65 -5.45 -2.87 -13.54
C ARG A 65 -5.92 -1.74 -12.63
N THR A 66 -6.32 -2.07 -11.40
CA THR A 66 -6.80 -1.07 -10.44
C THR A 66 -5.70 -0.07 -10.09
N SER A 67 -4.46 -0.52 -9.89
CA SER A 67 -3.34 0.37 -9.58
C SER A 67 -3.02 1.31 -10.74
N LYS A 68 -2.99 0.82 -11.99
CA LYS A 68 -2.81 1.67 -13.18
C LYS A 68 -3.96 2.68 -13.36
N MET A 69 -5.20 2.27 -13.07
CA MET A 69 -6.34 3.19 -13.06
C MET A 69 -6.21 4.26 -11.98
N LEU A 70 -5.71 3.90 -10.80
CA LEU A 70 -5.47 4.85 -9.72
C LEU A 70 -4.37 5.85 -10.09
N ALA A 71 -3.23 5.41 -10.64
CA ALA A 71 -2.18 6.32 -11.15
C ALA A 71 -2.77 7.37 -12.10
N LYS A 72 -3.56 6.91 -13.08
CA LYS A 72 -4.24 7.80 -14.04
C LYS A 72 -5.26 8.73 -13.39
N ALA A 73 -5.98 8.26 -12.37
CA ALA A 73 -6.92 9.10 -11.63
C ALA A 73 -6.21 10.17 -10.80
N LEU A 74 -4.97 9.91 -10.37
CA LEU A 74 -4.15 10.85 -9.60
C LEU A 74 -3.35 11.82 -10.49
N GLU A 75 -3.15 11.52 -11.77
CA GLU A 75 -2.44 12.34 -12.76
C GLU A 75 -2.79 13.85 -12.72
N PRO A 76 -4.06 14.28 -12.54
CA PRO A 76 -4.41 15.70 -12.52
C PRO A 76 -4.00 16.47 -11.26
N PHE A 77 -3.59 15.79 -10.18
CA PHE A 77 -3.32 16.39 -8.88
C PHE A 77 -1.81 16.53 -8.63
N SER A 78 -1.37 17.39 -7.72
CA SER A 78 0.02 17.43 -7.24
C SER A 78 0.28 16.36 -6.16
N ASP A 79 1.54 15.97 -5.93
CA ASP A 79 1.86 14.99 -4.87
C ASP A 79 1.47 15.52 -3.48
N GLU A 80 1.58 16.83 -3.26
CA GLU A 80 1.15 17.51 -2.03
C GLU A 80 -0.37 17.42 -1.81
N GLU A 81 -1.16 17.56 -2.88
CA GLU A 81 -2.62 17.43 -2.82
C GLU A 81 -3.02 15.99 -2.48
N VAL A 82 -2.38 15.01 -3.11
CA VAL A 82 -2.59 13.59 -2.83
C VAL A 82 -2.20 13.25 -1.40
N GLN A 83 -1.00 13.66 -0.95
CA GLN A 83 -0.52 13.44 0.41
C GLN A 83 -1.49 14.05 1.44
N LYS A 84 -1.94 15.29 1.21
CA LYS A 84 -2.90 15.97 2.10
C LYS A 84 -4.24 15.23 2.18
N ALA A 85 -4.70 14.65 1.06
CA ALA A 85 -5.90 13.82 1.05
C ALA A 85 -5.71 12.52 1.85
N CYS A 86 -4.59 11.82 1.67
CA CYS A 86 -4.25 10.62 2.42
C CYS A 86 -4.17 10.88 3.93
N VAL A 87 -3.49 11.95 4.35
CA VAL A 87 -3.38 12.33 5.77
C VAL A 87 -4.75 12.65 6.38
N LYS A 88 -5.66 13.28 5.61
CA LYS A 88 -7.04 13.53 6.07
C LYS A 88 -7.82 12.23 6.26
N MET A 89 -7.67 11.26 5.37
CA MET A 89 -8.37 9.97 5.47
C MET A 89 -7.92 9.16 6.69
N ILE A 90 -6.64 9.18 7.03
CA ILE A 90 -6.09 8.43 8.19
C ILE A 90 -6.55 9.04 9.52
N LYS A 91 -6.82 10.35 9.55
CA LYS A 91 -7.26 11.08 10.75
C LYS A 91 -8.78 11.13 10.94
N ALA A 92 -9.56 10.60 9.98
CA ALA A 92 -11.02 10.56 9.99
C ALA A 92 -11.52 9.28 10.69
#